data_AF-A0A345JQG6-F1
#
_entry.id   AF-A0A345JQG6-F1
#
_cell.length_a   1.000
_cell.length_b   1.000
_cell.length_c   1.000
_cell.angle_alpha   90.00
_cell.angle_beta   90.00
_cell.angle_gamma   90.00
#
_symmetry.space_group_name_H-M   'P 1'
#
loop_
_entity.id
_entity.type
_entity.pdbx_description
1 polymer ?
#
loop_
_entity_poly.entity_id
_entity_poly.type
_entity_poly.pdbx_seq_one_letter_code
_entity_poly.pdbx_strand_id
1 'polypeptide(L)'
;MIDSDELLAIGAALVQTVRSQIKYSYNMNDKGQLFDGLKDTRMYTDLDLKFDIQRNDRTLTTYIKKAQKAIELRAGLCGELVKVALYVADMIKVDIEETIYTSTICLNTSKYINHGFLILHQSEELHRKSDNYEICAKIDEIKNIDSLNNAILVDPWIYCAHKLEDLDNLLETAKNYNVSGYYINTKSIEFNYFGYKSSISSLSKDDSHTNKYYNILNNFYTYYKEQKQKLLNKGDSFARGRRYSSVRRSLEYNIQQQQQQQQQLTSLRDFFTSLKNQSSYWYGHFGHRDNKGFYISNVITYLNTCINNYYYPSEAKLIDLFECILRILPIVRSSNTAPRNLSINTIDMTKSAKGLFNLAVTPQEKYAFEEIPKLDLKWVRNARNFNDRGKYNILLTKIAEFTAPYDINKILPNFYTDKGGYYELVKKATPT
;
A
#
# COMPACT_ATOMS: atom_id res chain seq x y z
N MET A 1 27.73 1.93 -30.76
CA MET A 1 26.37 1.34 -30.75
C MET A 1 26.34 0.49 -29.51
N ILE A 2 25.45 0.83 -28.59
CA ILE A 2 25.39 0.21 -27.28
C ILE A 2 24.97 -1.24 -27.45
N ASP A 3 25.58 -2.12 -26.67
CA ASP A 3 25.18 -3.51 -26.57
C ASP A 3 23.69 -3.63 -26.19
N SER A 4 22.95 -4.39 -26.99
CA SER A 4 21.54 -4.69 -26.76
C SER A 4 21.28 -5.30 -25.39
N ASP A 5 22.21 -6.09 -24.83
CA ASP A 5 22.04 -6.69 -23.50
C ASP A 5 22.16 -5.65 -22.38
N GLU A 6 23.03 -4.65 -22.53
CA GLU A 6 23.13 -3.52 -21.60
C GLU A 6 21.84 -2.67 -21.62
N LEU A 7 21.32 -2.35 -22.82
CA LEU A 7 20.03 -1.67 -22.93
C LEU A 7 18.88 -2.50 -22.34
N LEU A 8 18.91 -3.82 -22.54
CA LEU A 8 17.91 -4.73 -22.00
C LEU A 8 17.95 -4.76 -20.47
N ALA A 9 19.15 -4.73 -19.87
CA ALA A 9 19.31 -4.62 -18.42
C ALA A 9 18.70 -3.32 -17.86
N ILE A 10 18.88 -2.20 -18.55
CA ILE A 10 18.23 -0.92 -18.21
C ILE A 10 16.71 -1.05 -18.32
N GLY A 11 16.20 -1.55 -19.44
CA GLY A 11 14.76 -1.74 -19.67
C GLY A 11 14.10 -2.63 -18.63
N ALA A 12 14.72 -3.77 -18.31
CA ALA A 12 14.23 -4.69 -17.28
C ALA A 12 14.27 -4.08 -15.86
N ALA A 13 15.28 -3.25 -15.56
CA ALA A 13 15.34 -2.50 -14.30
C ALA A 13 14.27 -1.40 -14.22
N LEU A 14 13.98 -0.70 -15.34
CA LEU A 14 12.89 0.27 -15.42
C LEU A 14 11.54 -0.40 -15.11
N VAL A 15 11.25 -1.54 -15.75
CA VAL A 15 10.02 -2.31 -15.50
C VAL A 15 9.87 -2.64 -14.02
N GLN A 16 10.91 -3.18 -13.39
CA GLN A 16 10.87 -3.54 -11.96
C GLN A 16 10.71 -2.31 -11.07
N THR A 17 11.38 -1.21 -11.41
CA THR A 17 11.27 0.06 -10.68
C THR A 17 9.85 0.60 -10.73
N VAL A 18 9.25 0.70 -11.92
CA VAL A 18 7.86 1.15 -12.08
C VAL A 18 6.91 0.23 -11.30
N ARG A 19 7.11 -1.08 -11.38
CA ARG A 19 6.24 -2.06 -10.71
C ARG A 19 6.43 -2.14 -9.20
N SER A 20 7.54 -1.65 -8.67
CA SER A 20 7.70 -1.44 -7.23
C SER A 20 6.79 -0.32 -6.70
N GLN A 21 6.44 0.66 -7.56
CA GLN A 21 5.60 1.81 -7.21
C GLN A 21 4.13 1.56 -7.54
N ILE A 22 3.84 1.08 -8.76
CA ILE A 22 2.49 0.77 -9.25
C ILE A 22 2.42 -0.72 -9.55
N LYS A 23 2.04 -1.48 -8.51
CA LYS A 23 2.11 -2.94 -8.53
C LYS A 23 1.19 -3.60 -9.55
N TYR A 24 0.01 -3.03 -9.80
CA TYR A 24 -1.02 -3.63 -10.65
C TYR A 24 -1.64 -2.58 -11.57
N SER A 25 -2.07 -3.02 -12.75
CA SER A 25 -2.84 -2.21 -13.69
C SER A 25 -4.27 -2.74 -13.72
N TYR A 26 -5.23 -1.97 -13.24
CA TYR A 26 -6.60 -2.47 -13.04
C TYR A 26 -7.39 -2.62 -14.35
N ASN A 27 -6.95 -2.02 -15.46
CA ASN A 27 -7.54 -2.20 -16.80
C ASN A 27 -7.32 -3.59 -17.42
N MET A 28 -6.56 -4.48 -16.77
CA MET A 28 -6.46 -5.90 -17.18
C MET A 28 -7.60 -6.71 -16.55
N ASN A 29 -8.84 -6.46 -16.94
CA ASN A 29 -10.03 -6.92 -16.23
C ASN A 29 -11.02 -7.76 -17.07
N ASP A 30 -10.66 -8.13 -18.29
CA ASP A 30 -11.45 -9.07 -19.08
C ASP A 30 -11.19 -10.52 -18.63
N LYS A 31 -12.02 -11.45 -19.13
CA LYS A 31 -11.89 -12.89 -18.87
C LYS A 31 -10.45 -13.34 -19.13
N GLY A 32 -9.85 -14.09 -18.20
CA GLY A 32 -8.47 -14.58 -18.27
C GLY A 32 -7.37 -13.55 -17.98
N GLN A 33 -7.70 -12.27 -17.75
CA GLN A 33 -6.71 -11.24 -17.43
C GLN A 33 -6.44 -11.15 -15.92
N LEU A 34 -5.61 -10.19 -15.51
CA LEU A 34 -5.09 -10.10 -14.15
C LEU A 34 -6.19 -9.88 -13.09
N PHE A 35 -7.24 -9.12 -13.40
CA PHE A 35 -8.37 -8.82 -12.53
C PHE A 35 -9.65 -9.59 -12.89
N ASP A 36 -9.56 -10.66 -13.69
CA ASP A 36 -10.71 -11.52 -13.97
C ASP A 36 -11.34 -12.04 -12.67
N GLY A 37 -12.66 -11.88 -12.53
CA GLY A 37 -13.42 -12.21 -11.33
C GLY A 37 -13.08 -11.38 -10.08
N LEU A 38 -12.30 -10.30 -10.19
CA LEU A 38 -11.86 -9.48 -9.04
C LEU A 38 -12.36 -8.02 -9.08
N LYS A 39 -13.27 -7.68 -10.00
CA LYS A 39 -13.81 -6.31 -10.15
C LYS A 39 -14.55 -5.81 -8.92
N ASP A 40 -15.21 -6.72 -8.20
CA ASP A 40 -15.95 -6.39 -6.97
C ASP A 40 -15.05 -6.31 -5.74
N THR A 41 -13.73 -6.50 -5.91
CA THR A 41 -12.80 -6.38 -4.80
C THR A 41 -12.47 -4.92 -4.52
N ARG A 42 -12.32 -4.62 -3.23
CA ARG A 42 -11.91 -3.32 -2.72
C ARG A 42 -10.63 -2.78 -3.38
N MET A 43 -9.65 -3.64 -3.63
CA MET A 43 -8.41 -3.26 -4.30
C MET A 43 -8.67 -2.73 -5.71
N TYR A 44 -9.57 -3.37 -6.45
CA TYR A 44 -9.95 -2.92 -7.79
C TYR A 44 -10.60 -1.53 -7.72
N THR A 45 -11.62 -1.36 -6.86
CA THR A 45 -12.34 -0.09 -6.70
C THR A 45 -11.43 1.07 -6.27
N ASP A 46 -10.49 0.83 -5.37
CA ASP A 46 -9.52 1.85 -4.92
C ASP A 46 -8.58 2.29 -6.05
N LEU A 47 -8.09 1.35 -6.86
CA LEU A 47 -7.25 1.67 -8.01
C LEU A 47 -8.01 2.48 -9.07
N ASP A 48 -9.27 2.12 -9.33
CA ASP A 48 -10.15 2.84 -10.28
C ASP A 48 -10.44 4.27 -9.80
N LEU A 49 -10.81 4.45 -8.52
CA LEU A 49 -11.06 5.77 -7.93
C LEU A 49 -9.82 6.67 -7.98
N LYS A 50 -8.64 6.12 -7.65
CA LYS A 50 -7.37 6.86 -7.71
C LYS A 50 -7.04 7.29 -9.12
N PHE A 51 -7.25 6.41 -10.10
CA PHE A 51 -7.07 6.76 -11.49
C PHE A 51 -8.05 7.87 -11.94
N ASP A 52 -9.30 7.82 -11.49
CA ASP A 52 -10.28 8.87 -11.75
C ASP A 52 -9.89 10.24 -11.18
N ILE A 53 -9.30 10.28 -9.98
CA ILE A 53 -8.73 11.51 -9.42
C ILE A 53 -7.68 12.09 -10.36
N GLN A 54 -6.76 11.25 -10.84
CA GLN A 54 -5.70 11.68 -11.75
C GLN A 54 -6.26 12.15 -13.10
N ARG A 55 -7.22 11.40 -13.67
CA ARG A 55 -7.82 11.70 -14.97
C ARG A 55 -8.53 13.05 -14.99
N ASN A 56 -9.15 13.44 -13.87
CA ASN A 56 -9.91 14.67 -13.75
C ASN A 56 -9.08 15.88 -13.27
N ASP A 57 -7.82 15.68 -12.90
CA ASP A 57 -6.94 16.77 -12.46
C ASP A 57 -6.37 17.54 -13.66
N ARG A 58 -7.01 18.67 -13.97
CA ARG A 58 -6.62 19.57 -15.07
C ARG A 58 -5.28 20.26 -14.87
N THR A 59 -4.68 20.20 -13.67
CA THR A 59 -3.37 20.83 -13.40
C THR A 59 -2.20 19.98 -13.92
N LEU A 60 -2.45 18.73 -14.28
CA LEU A 60 -1.46 17.76 -14.77
C LEU A 60 -1.18 17.95 -16.27
N THR A 61 -0.51 19.05 -16.61
CA THR A 61 -0.28 19.45 -18.00
C THR A 61 0.90 18.76 -18.69
N THR A 62 1.84 18.17 -17.94
CA THR A 62 3.04 17.51 -18.49
C THR A 62 3.10 16.03 -18.10
N TYR A 63 3.84 15.20 -18.84
CA TYR A 63 4.03 13.80 -18.47
C TYR A 63 4.73 13.65 -17.11
N ILE A 64 5.65 14.56 -16.75
CA ILE A 64 6.33 14.58 -15.45
C ILE A 64 5.30 14.72 -14.33
N LYS A 65 4.42 15.73 -14.38
CA LYS A 65 3.38 15.92 -13.36
C LYS A 65 2.45 14.70 -13.26
N LYS A 66 2.06 14.13 -14.41
CA LYS A 66 1.24 12.91 -14.47
C LYS A 66 1.97 11.71 -13.85
N ALA A 67 3.26 11.52 -14.13
CA ALA A 67 4.08 10.45 -13.56
C ALA A 67 4.21 10.61 -12.04
N GLN A 68 4.51 11.81 -11.56
CA GLN A 68 4.59 12.13 -10.13
C GLN A 68 3.27 11.82 -9.42
N LYS A 69 2.12 12.19 -10.03
CA LYS A 69 0.81 11.89 -9.45
C LYS A 69 0.50 10.39 -9.43
N ALA A 70 0.85 9.67 -10.50
CA ALA A 70 0.68 8.21 -10.55
C ALA A 70 1.53 7.50 -9.47
N ILE A 71 2.76 7.97 -9.21
CA ILE A 71 3.62 7.48 -8.13
C ILE A 71 2.99 7.77 -6.76
N GLU A 72 2.51 8.99 -6.53
CA GLU A 72 1.87 9.41 -5.27
C GLU A 72 0.64 8.55 -4.96
N LEU A 73 -0.22 8.33 -5.96
CA LEU A 73 -1.44 7.53 -5.82
C LEU A 73 -1.17 6.03 -5.85
N ARG A 74 -0.03 5.60 -6.38
CA ARG A 74 0.33 4.19 -6.64
C ARG A 74 -0.68 3.46 -7.53
N ALA A 75 -1.28 4.19 -8.46
CA ALA A 75 -2.31 3.70 -9.37
C ALA A 75 -2.05 4.23 -10.78
N GLY A 76 -2.41 3.43 -11.79
CA GLY A 76 -2.23 3.82 -13.19
C GLY A 76 -2.54 2.68 -14.16
N LEU A 77 -2.85 3.06 -15.40
CA LEU A 77 -3.00 2.13 -16.52
C LEU A 77 -1.70 2.05 -17.34
N CYS A 78 -1.72 1.37 -18.49
CA CYS A 78 -0.57 1.30 -19.39
C CYS A 78 0.02 2.69 -19.68
N GLY A 79 -0.83 3.69 -19.95
CA GLY A 79 -0.39 5.06 -20.19
C GLY A 79 0.37 5.69 -19.02
N GLU A 80 -0.03 5.46 -17.77
CA GLU A 80 0.59 6.03 -16.57
C GLU A 80 1.89 5.31 -16.25
N LEU A 81 1.90 3.99 -16.42
CA LEU A 81 3.09 3.17 -16.27
C LEU A 81 4.19 3.62 -17.24
N VAL A 82 3.84 3.95 -18.48
CA VAL A 82 4.77 4.52 -19.46
C VAL A 82 5.30 5.88 -19.03
N LYS A 83 4.44 6.78 -18.57
CA LYS A 83 4.87 8.11 -18.08
C LYS A 83 5.83 7.97 -16.89
N VAL A 84 5.57 7.03 -15.98
CA VAL A 84 6.46 6.72 -14.85
C VAL A 84 7.77 6.11 -15.34
N ALA A 85 7.75 5.19 -16.30
CA ALA A 85 8.96 4.60 -16.86
C ALA A 85 9.84 5.67 -17.54
N LEU A 86 9.23 6.56 -18.34
CA LEU A 86 9.89 7.69 -18.98
C LEU A 86 10.52 8.61 -17.92
N TYR A 87 9.74 9.02 -16.92
CA TYR A 87 10.22 9.93 -15.87
C TYR A 87 11.35 9.32 -15.03
N VAL A 88 11.30 8.02 -14.71
CA VAL A 88 12.42 7.34 -14.05
C VAL A 88 13.65 7.33 -14.97
N ALA A 89 13.47 7.02 -16.26
CA ALA A 89 14.56 7.01 -17.23
C ALA A 89 15.24 8.39 -17.38
N ASP A 90 14.48 9.48 -17.24
CA ASP A 90 15.02 10.84 -17.23
C ASP A 90 15.93 11.10 -16.02
N MET A 91 15.57 10.57 -14.86
CA MET A 91 16.26 10.87 -13.59
C MET A 91 17.47 9.95 -13.30
N ILE A 92 17.51 8.75 -13.87
CA ILE A 92 18.62 7.81 -13.62
C ILE A 92 19.92 8.32 -14.26
N LYS A 93 21.06 7.86 -13.74
CA LYS A 93 22.39 8.08 -14.31
C LYS A 93 22.99 6.73 -14.67
N VAL A 94 23.26 6.53 -15.95
CA VAL A 94 23.97 5.36 -16.46
C VAL A 94 25.33 5.80 -16.99
N ASP A 95 26.36 4.99 -16.78
CA ASP A 95 27.73 5.26 -17.24
C ASP A 95 27.88 4.77 -18.69
N ILE A 96 27.22 5.46 -19.61
CA ILE A 96 27.18 5.15 -21.04
C ILE A 96 27.45 6.45 -21.80
N GLU A 97 28.41 6.40 -22.73
CA GLU A 97 28.82 7.58 -23.50
C GLU A 97 27.80 7.96 -24.58
N GLU A 98 27.20 6.97 -25.25
CA GLU A 98 26.22 7.24 -26.30
C GLU A 98 24.83 7.61 -25.75
N THR A 99 24.16 8.54 -26.44
CA THR A 99 22.79 8.93 -26.11
C THR A 99 21.83 7.75 -26.30
N ILE A 100 21.01 7.51 -25.29
CA ILE A 100 19.87 6.58 -25.35
C ILE A 100 18.60 7.42 -25.36
N TYR A 101 17.82 7.31 -26.42
CA TYR A 101 16.51 7.94 -26.52
C TYR A 101 15.44 7.05 -25.91
N THR A 102 14.50 7.69 -25.23
CA THR A 102 13.33 7.07 -24.63
C THR A 102 12.12 7.61 -25.37
N SER A 103 11.47 6.77 -26.18
CA SER A 103 10.30 7.18 -26.96
C SER A 103 9.11 6.33 -26.56
N THR A 104 7.92 6.93 -26.56
CA THR A 104 6.68 6.15 -26.40
C THR A 104 6.23 5.58 -27.72
N ILE A 105 5.79 4.32 -27.69
CA ILE A 105 5.07 3.66 -28.77
C ILE A 105 3.62 3.51 -28.33
N CYS A 106 2.70 3.89 -29.21
CA CYS A 106 1.28 3.64 -29.06
C CYS A 106 0.78 2.73 -30.17
N LEU A 107 0.12 1.65 -29.78
CA LEU A 107 -0.58 0.74 -30.67
C LEU A 107 -2.05 1.17 -30.75
N ASN A 108 -2.44 1.75 -31.87
CA ASN A 108 -3.83 2.09 -32.13
C ASN A 108 -4.59 0.85 -32.57
N THR A 109 -5.57 0.42 -31.78
CA THR A 109 -6.31 -0.81 -32.09
C THR A 109 -7.74 -0.51 -32.53
N SER A 110 -8.31 -1.39 -33.34
CA SER A 110 -9.67 -1.23 -33.88
C SER A 110 -10.80 -1.53 -32.89
N LYS A 111 -10.52 -2.35 -31.87
CA LYS A 111 -11.51 -2.93 -30.95
C LYS A 111 -11.29 -2.61 -29.48
N TYR A 112 -10.10 -2.13 -29.11
CA TYR A 112 -9.72 -1.93 -27.72
C TYR A 112 -9.18 -0.52 -27.49
N ILE A 113 -9.07 -0.14 -26.22
CA ILE A 113 -8.32 1.05 -25.80
C ILE A 113 -6.89 0.90 -26.32
N ASN A 114 -6.32 1.99 -26.84
CA ASN A 114 -4.91 2.04 -27.27
C ASN A 114 -3.97 1.52 -26.18
N HIS A 115 -2.95 0.79 -26.59
CA HIS A 115 -1.90 0.33 -25.67
C HIS A 115 -0.61 1.10 -25.92
N GLY A 116 0.03 1.53 -24.83
CA GLY A 116 1.30 2.25 -24.91
C GLY A 116 2.38 1.57 -24.08
N PHE A 117 3.60 1.54 -24.62
CA PHE A 117 4.81 1.12 -23.92
C PHE A 117 6.00 1.99 -24.35
N LEU A 118 7.16 1.82 -23.68
CA LEU A 118 8.36 2.61 -23.96
C LEU A 118 9.30 1.81 -24.89
N ILE A 119 10.01 2.49 -25.77
CA ILE A 119 11.14 1.93 -26.52
C ILE A 119 12.42 2.69 -26.18
N LEU A 120 13.48 1.95 -25.86
CA LEU A 120 14.84 2.48 -25.73
C LEU A 120 15.55 2.26 -27.06
N HIS A 121 16.13 3.31 -27.65
CA HIS A 121 16.79 3.22 -28.96
C HIS A 121 17.87 4.28 -29.13
N GLN A 122 18.67 4.16 -30.19
CA GLN A 122 19.73 5.13 -30.54
C GLN A 122 19.42 5.94 -31.81
N SER A 123 18.26 5.74 -32.44
CA SER A 123 17.83 6.52 -33.61
C SER A 123 17.47 7.97 -33.25
N GLU A 124 18.39 8.90 -33.50
CA GLU A 124 18.13 10.34 -33.38
C GLU A 124 17.06 10.80 -34.38
N GLU A 125 17.02 10.22 -35.58
CA GLU A 125 16.04 10.56 -36.60
C GLU A 125 14.61 10.32 -36.09
N LEU A 126 14.35 9.14 -35.50
CA LEU A 126 13.04 8.81 -34.94
C LEU A 126 12.70 9.68 -33.73
N HIS A 127 13.70 9.98 -32.89
CA HIS A 127 13.50 10.87 -31.75
C HIS A 127 13.07 12.28 -32.20
N ARG A 128 13.59 12.78 -33.33
CA ARG A 128 13.26 14.10 -33.87
C ARG A 128 11.94 14.16 -34.64
N LYS A 129 11.30 13.03 -34.95
CA LYS A 129 9.98 13.03 -35.61
C LYS A 129 8.94 13.75 -34.76
N SER A 130 7.91 14.28 -35.44
CA SER A 130 6.77 14.92 -34.79
C SER A 130 6.04 13.98 -33.85
N ASP A 131 5.24 14.56 -32.97
CA ASP A 131 4.38 13.80 -32.06
C ASP A 131 3.36 12.97 -32.86
N ASN A 132 3.05 11.77 -32.36
CA ASN A 132 2.14 10.80 -33.00
C ASN A 132 2.57 10.43 -34.44
N TYR A 133 3.89 10.34 -34.70
CA TYR A 133 4.39 9.95 -36.00
C TYR A 133 4.07 8.47 -36.27
N GLU A 134 3.20 8.21 -37.24
CA GLU A 134 2.89 6.85 -37.67
C GLU A 134 4.11 6.23 -38.37
N ILE A 135 4.61 5.13 -37.79
CA ILE A 135 5.84 4.48 -38.24
C ILE A 135 5.58 3.24 -39.09
N CYS A 136 4.54 2.47 -38.76
CA CYS A 136 4.10 1.30 -39.50
C CYS A 136 2.64 0.94 -39.15
N ALA A 137 2.04 0.05 -39.92
CA ALA A 137 0.65 -0.36 -39.71
C ALA A 137 0.55 -1.51 -38.69
N LYS A 138 1.55 -2.40 -38.67
CA LYS A 138 1.55 -3.62 -37.85
C LYS A 138 2.79 -3.73 -36.98
N ILE A 139 2.64 -4.39 -35.83
CA ILE A 139 3.72 -4.54 -34.85
C ILE A 139 4.91 -5.33 -35.38
N ASP A 140 4.70 -6.32 -36.23
CA ASP A 140 5.81 -7.12 -36.79
C ASP A 140 6.68 -6.32 -37.76
N GLU A 141 6.12 -5.27 -38.38
CA GLU A 141 6.83 -4.42 -39.35
C GLU A 141 7.88 -3.54 -38.66
N ILE A 142 7.76 -3.31 -37.34
CA ILE A 142 8.70 -2.46 -36.60
C ILE A 142 10.11 -3.06 -36.56
N LYS A 143 10.25 -4.39 -36.68
CA LYS A 143 11.56 -5.08 -36.77
C LYS A 143 12.34 -4.71 -38.04
N ASN A 144 11.65 -4.26 -39.09
CA ASN A 144 12.26 -3.93 -40.38
C ASN A 144 12.81 -2.51 -40.44
N ILE A 145 12.80 -1.79 -39.31
CA ILE A 145 13.29 -0.42 -39.23
C ILE A 145 14.75 -0.45 -38.83
N ASP A 146 15.64 -0.25 -39.80
CA ASP A 146 17.09 -0.39 -39.63
C ASP A 146 17.65 0.42 -38.44
N SER A 147 17.10 1.61 -38.19
CA SER A 147 17.53 2.47 -37.07
C SER A 147 17.13 1.98 -35.68
N LEU A 148 16.35 0.90 -35.58
CA LEU A 148 15.90 0.27 -34.32
C LEU A 148 16.53 -1.11 -34.07
N ASN A 149 17.60 -1.46 -34.78
CA ASN A 149 18.23 -2.77 -34.72
C ASN A 149 18.65 -3.25 -33.31
N ASN A 150 19.04 -2.34 -32.39
CA ASN A 150 19.38 -2.67 -31.00
C ASN A 150 18.32 -2.22 -29.97
N ALA A 151 17.13 -1.86 -30.44
CA ALA A 151 16.12 -1.25 -29.59
C ALA A 151 15.50 -2.24 -28.59
N ILE A 152 15.09 -1.72 -27.44
CA ILE A 152 14.47 -2.50 -26.36
C ILE A 152 13.04 -2.01 -26.14
N LEU A 153 12.10 -2.94 -26.20
CA LEU A 153 10.71 -2.74 -25.85
C LEU A 153 10.57 -2.90 -24.34
N VAL A 154 10.09 -1.85 -23.67
CA VAL A 154 9.95 -1.76 -22.21
C VAL A 154 8.48 -1.60 -21.90
N ASP A 155 7.85 -2.71 -21.46
CA ASP A 155 6.42 -2.77 -21.21
C ASP A 155 6.13 -3.14 -19.75
N PRO A 156 6.04 -2.14 -18.86
CA PRO A 156 5.65 -2.41 -17.50
C PRO A 156 4.25 -3.00 -17.42
N TRP A 157 3.32 -2.74 -18.35
CA TRP A 157 1.93 -3.22 -18.29
C TRP A 157 1.90 -4.75 -18.15
N ILE A 158 2.70 -5.46 -18.93
CA ILE A 158 2.88 -6.93 -18.86
C ILE A 158 4.19 -7.36 -18.18
N TYR A 159 4.81 -6.47 -17.39
CA TYR A 159 5.96 -6.76 -16.51
C TYR A 159 7.19 -7.31 -17.24
N CYS A 160 7.47 -6.87 -18.46
CA CYS A 160 8.60 -7.37 -19.24
C CYS A 160 9.34 -6.28 -20.02
N ALA A 161 10.60 -6.57 -20.35
CA ALA A 161 11.35 -5.86 -21.37
C ALA A 161 11.96 -6.91 -22.31
N HIS A 162 11.97 -6.63 -23.61
CA HIS A 162 12.48 -7.52 -24.64
C HIS A 162 13.27 -6.74 -25.68
N LYS A 163 14.28 -7.37 -26.27
CA LYS A 163 14.88 -6.82 -27.48
C LYS A 163 13.84 -6.80 -28.60
N LEU A 164 13.92 -5.82 -29.49
CA LEU A 164 13.00 -5.72 -30.60
C LEU A 164 13.12 -6.92 -31.56
N GLU A 165 14.34 -7.44 -31.77
CA GLU A 165 14.57 -8.67 -32.54
C GLU A 165 13.73 -9.85 -31.99
N ASP A 166 13.54 -9.89 -30.68
CA ASP A 166 12.81 -10.90 -29.91
C ASP A 166 11.32 -10.54 -29.69
N LEU A 167 10.67 -9.76 -30.57
CA LEU A 167 9.26 -9.35 -30.41
C LEU A 167 8.31 -10.51 -30.10
N ASP A 168 8.59 -11.70 -30.62
CA ASP A 168 7.75 -12.89 -30.43
C ASP A 168 7.66 -13.26 -28.94
N ASN A 169 8.72 -13.00 -28.15
CA ASN A 169 8.73 -13.19 -26.70
C ASN A 169 7.84 -12.15 -25.98
N LEU A 170 7.77 -10.91 -26.48
CA LEU A 170 6.81 -9.91 -26.00
C LEU A 170 5.38 -10.37 -26.26
N LEU A 171 5.10 -10.85 -27.48
CA LEU A 171 3.77 -11.31 -27.88
C LEU A 171 3.33 -12.56 -27.10
N GLU A 172 4.25 -13.49 -26.83
CA GLU A 172 3.98 -14.64 -25.98
C GLU A 172 3.72 -14.21 -24.53
N THR A 173 4.43 -13.20 -24.02
CA THR A 173 4.13 -12.61 -22.71
C THR A 173 2.74 -11.97 -22.70
N ALA A 174 2.38 -11.19 -23.72
CA ALA A 174 1.05 -10.60 -23.85
C ALA A 174 -0.07 -11.67 -23.90
N LYS A 175 0.17 -12.79 -24.59
CA LYS A 175 -0.72 -13.94 -24.62
C LYS A 175 -0.86 -14.60 -23.24
N ASN A 176 0.23 -14.76 -22.50
CA ASN A 176 0.20 -15.28 -21.13
C ASN A 176 -0.60 -14.39 -20.16
N TYR A 177 -0.68 -13.09 -20.42
CA TYR A 177 -1.53 -12.14 -19.69
C TYR A 177 -2.95 -12.00 -20.26
N ASN A 178 -3.28 -12.75 -21.31
CA ASN A 178 -4.52 -12.66 -22.08
C ASN A 178 -4.84 -11.24 -22.60
N VAL A 179 -3.81 -10.54 -23.06
CA VAL A 179 -3.89 -9.18 -23.64
C VAL A 179 -3.29 -9.09 -25.04
N SER A 180 -3.06 -10.21 -25.73
CA SER A 180 -2.47 -10.23 -27.09
C SER A 180 -3.27 -9.38 -28.09
N GLY A 181 -4.60 -9.28 -27.91
CA GLY A 181 -5.47 -8.45 -28.73
C GLY A 181 -5.10 -6.96 -28.76
N TYR A 182 -4.40 -6.45 -27.75
CA TYR A 182 -3.88 -5.07 -27.70
C TYR A 182 -2.61 -4.86 -28.54
N TYR A 183 -1.98 -5.95 -29.01
CA TYR A 183 -0.75 -5.91 -29.80
C TYR A 183 -0.99 -6.34 -31.26
N ILE A 184 -1.75 -7.41 -31.47
CA ILE A 184 -1.91 -8.02 -32.81
C ILE A 184 -3.01 -7.36 -33.66
N ASN A 185 -4.00 -6.71 -33.04
CA ASN A 185 -5.10 -6.04 -33.75
C ASN A 185 -4.82 -4.54 -34.01
N THR A 186 -3.55 -4.23 -34.17
CA THR A 186 -3.05 -2.87 -34.39
C THR A 186 -3.35 -2.41 -35.81
N LYS A 187 -3.84 -1.18 -35.94
CA LYS A 187 -4.13 -0.47 -37.20
C LYS A 187 -2.98 0.43 -37.62
N SER A 188 -2.38 1.10 -36.63
CA SER A 188 -1.23 1.96 -36.80
C SER A 188 -0.40 1.98 -35.53
N ILE A 189 0.90 2.20 -35.69
CA ILE A 189 1.86 2.37 -34.62
C ILE A 189 2.40 3.78 -34.66
N GLU A 190 2.19 4.51 -33.56
CA GLU A 190 2.61 5.89 -33.44
C GLU A 190 3.81 5.99 -32.49
N PHE A 191 4.85 6.68 -32.94
CA PHE A 191 5.97 7.11 -32.11
C PHE A 191 5.70 8.46 -31.47
N ASN A 192 6.31 8.69 -30.30
CA ASN A 192 6.24 9.95 -29.58
C ASN A 192 4.77 10.34 -29.30
N TYR A 193 3.98 9.38 -28.83
CA TYR A 193 2.57 9.56 -28.58
C TYR A 193 2.33 10.69 -27.57
N PHE A 194 1.53 11.69 -27.95
CA PHE A 194 1.35 12.96 -27.22
C PHE A 194 2.66 13.71 -26.88
N GLY A 195 3.71 13.52 -27.67
CA GLY A 195 5.03 14.14 -27.46
C GLY A 195 5.80 13.57 -26.28
N TYR A 196 5.40 12.39 -25.78
CA TYR A 196 6.10 11.73 -24.69
C TYR A 196 7.37 11.05 -25.25
N LYS A 197 8.47 11.78 -25.18
CA LYS A 197 9.81 11.34 -25.56
C LYS A 197 10.86 12.11 -24.76
N SER A 198 12.04 11.52 -24.59
CA SER A 198 13.16 12.11 -23.88
C SER A 198 14.47 11.39 -24.22
N SER A 199 15.51 11.65 -23.45
CA SER A 199 16.74 10.87 -23.37
C SER A 199 16.97 10.41 -21.94
N ILE A 200 17.62 9.25 -21.79
CA ILE A 200 18.05 8.75 -20.48
C ILE A 200 18.97 9.79 -19.83
N SER A 201 18.81 10.01 -18.53
CA SER A 201 19.58 10.96 -17.73
C SER A 201 19.32 12.45 -17.99
N SER A 202 18.29 12.81 -18.77
CA SER A 202 17.95 14.21 -19.07
C SER A 202 17.68 15.09 -17.84
N LEU A 203 17.21 14.49 -16.73
CA LEU A 203 16.95 15.12 -15.43
C LEU A 203 17.92 14.65 -14.33
N SER A 204 18.96 13.88 -14.66
CA SER A 204 19.89 13.29 -13.69
C SER A 204 20.67 14.30 -12.85
N LYS A 205 20.79 15.55 -13.33
CA LYS A 205 21.46 16.68 -12.65
C LYS A 205 20.47 17.65 -11.98
N ASP A 206 19.17 17.38 -12.05
CA ASP A 206 18.14 18.22 -11.41
C ASP A 206 17.81 17.67 -10.01
N ASP A 207 18.45 18.26 -9.01
CA ASP A 207 18.28 17.90 -7.59
C ASP A 207 16.84 18.02 -7.09
N SER A 208 15.99 18.84 -7.73
CA SER A 208 14.58 18.98 -7.34
C SER A 208 13.77 17.72 -7.64
N HIS A 209 14.20 16.95 -8.65
CA HIS A 209 13.61 15.69 -9.04
C HIS A 209 14.30 14.51 -8.37
N THR A 210 15.63 14.46 -8.39
CA THR A 210 16.40 13.31 -7.91
C THR A 210 16.32 13.13 -6.39
N ASN A 211 16.40 14.21 -5.60
CA ASN A 211 16.30 14.10 -4.13
C ASN A 211 14.90 13.71 -3.67
N LYS A 212 13.86 14.27 -4.32
CA LYS A 212 12.46 13.96 -3.99
C LYS A 212 12.13 12.48 -4.21
N TYR A 213 12.71 11.86 -5.25
CA TYR A 213 12.45 10.48 -5.64
C TYR A 213 13.65 9.55 -5.41
N TYR A 214 14.56 9.92 -4.50
CA TYR A 214 15.80 9.19 -4.22
C TYR A 214 15.59 7.69 -3.98
N ASN A 215 14.56 7.30 -3.22
CA ASN A 215 14.25 5.90 -2.96
C ASN A 215 13.88 5.11 -4.24
N ILE A 216 13.22 5.75 -5.20
CA ILE A 216 12.87 5.13 -6.49
C ILE A 216 14.14 4.92 -7.31
N LEU A 217 15.06 5.90 -7.31
CA LEU A 217 16.35 5.78 -8.00
C LEU A 217 17.22 4.69 -7.37
N ASN A 218 17.27 4.59 -6.04
CA ASN A 218 17.97 3.50 -5.37
C ASN A 218 17.42 2.12 -5.74
N ASN A 219 16.10 1.98 -5.85
CA ASN A 219 15.48 0.75 -6.34
C ASN A 219 15.91 0.45 -7.78
N PHE A 220 15.93 1.45 -8.66
CA PHE A 220 16.43 1.28 -10.02
C PHE A 220 17.87 0.76 -10.04
N TYR A 221 18.80 1.41 -9.32
CA TYR A 221 20.20 0.98 -9.31
C TYR A 221 20.39 -0.41 -8.73
N THR A 222 19.58 -0.77 -7.73
CA THR A 222 19.56 -2.13 -7.17
C THR A 222 19.11 -3.14 -8.23
N TYR A 223 17.96 -2.93 -8.87
CA TYR A 223 17.46 -3.82 -9.92
C TYR A 223 18.39 -3.87 -11.12
N TYR A 224 19.02 -2.76 -11.48
CA TYR A 224 19.97 -2.69 -12.58
C TYR A 224 21.21 -3.55 -12.30
N LYS A 225 21.78 -3.43 -11.10
CA LYS A 225 22.91 -4.27 -10.67
C LYS A 225 22.52 -5.75 -10.66
N GLU A 226 21.32 -6.10 -10.21
CA GLU A 226 20.82 -7.48 -10.26
C GLU A 226 20.67 -7.99 -11.70
N GLN A 227 20.18 -7.16 -12.64
CA GLN A 227 20.09 -7.56 -14.05
C GLN A 227 21.46 -7.77 -14.66
N LYS A 228 22.43 -6.89 -14.40
CA LYS A 228 23.81 -7.07 -14.86
C LYS A 228 24.42 -8.37 -14.33
N GLN A 229 24.21 -8.68 -13.05
CA GLN A 229 24.68 -9.94 -12.47
C GLN A 229 24.04 -11.16 -13.14
N LYS A 230 22.74 -11.13 -13.42
CA LYS A 230 22.04 -12.21 -14.13
C LYS A 230 22.59 -12.41 -15.55
N LEU A 231 22.86 -11.31 -16.26
CA LEU A 231 23.47 -11.32 -17.60
C LEU A 231 24.87 -11.94 -17.56
N LEU A 232 25.74 -11.48 -16.65
CA LEU A 232 27.12 -12.00 -16.49
C LEU A 232 27.14 -13.50 -16.18
N ASN A 233 26.19 -13.96 -15.37
CA ASN A 233 26.07 -15.37 -14.99
C ASN A 233 25.38 -16.23 -16.06
N LYS A 234 25.04 -15.66 -17.24
CA LYS A 234 24.24 -16.31 -18.30
C LYS A 234 22.98 -16.98 -17.75
N GLY A 235 22.34 -16.35 -16.78
CA GLY A 235 21.20 -16.96 -16.09
C GLY A 235 19.96 -16.91 -16.96
N ASP A 236 19.24 -18.03 -17.06
CA ASP A 236 17.90 -18.16 -17.69
C ASP A 236 16.81 -17.24 -17.07
N SER A 237 17.18 -16.42 -16.09
CA SER A 237 16.34 -15.45 -15.40
C SER A 237 16.60 -13.99 -15.81
N PHE A 238 17.63 -13.72 -16.63
CA PHE A 238 17.91 -12.37 -17.13
C PHE A 238 16.72 -11.84 -17.93
N ALA A 239 16.29 -10.61 -17.60
CA ALA A 239 15.21 -9.87 -18.29
C ALA A 239 13.87 -10.61 -18.49
N ARG A 240 13.66 -11.76 -17.85
CA ARG A 240 12.50 -12.65 -18.07
C ARG A 240 11.13 -12.04 -17.71
N GLY A 241 11.13 -10.90 -17.02
CA GLY A 241 9.91 -10.30 -16.49
C GLY A 241 9.22 -11.16 -15.42
N ARG A 242 7.94 -10.89 -15.16
CA ARG A 242 7.14 -11.69 -14.21
C ARG A 242 6.16 -12.59 -14.94
N ARG A 243 6.03 -13.84 -14.47
CA ARG A 243 5.00 -14.77 -14.95
C ARG A 243 3.62 -14.33 -14.48
N TYR A 244 2.61 -14.40 -15.35
CA TYR A 244 1.20 -14.11 -15.03
C TYR A 244 0.75 -14.75 -13.71
N SER A 245 0.96 -16.05 -13.54
CA SER A 245 0.54 -16.80 -12.34
C SER A 245 1.17 -16.27 -11.04
N SER A 246 2.42 -15.80 -11.10
CA SER A 246 3.09 -15.16 -9.95
C SER A 246 2.47 -13.81 -9.62
N VAL A 247 2.16 -13.00 -10.63
CA VAL A 247 1.52 -11.70 -10.44
C VAL A 247 0.09 -11.88 -9.91
N ARG A 248 -0.69 -12.80 -10.49
CA ARG A 248 -2.06 -13.11 -10.07
C ARG A 248 -2.11 -13.60 -8.62
N ARG A 249 -1.26 -14.56 -8.24
CA ARG A 249 -1.18 -15.04 -6.85
C ARG A 249 -0.83 -13.91 -5.88
N SER A 250 0.09 -13.03 -6.27
CA SER A 250 0.47 -11.88 -5.45
C SER A 250 -0.69 -10.89 -5.30
N LEU A 251 -1.49 -10.67 -6.35
CA LEU A 251 -2.69 -9.84 -6.31
C LEU A 251 -3.73 -10.45 -5.36
N GLU A 252 -4.04 -11.73 -5.50
CA GLU A 252 -4.98 -12.45 -4.63
C GLU A 252 -4.55 -12.41 -3.17
N TYR A 253 -3.26 -12.64 -2.89
CA TYR A 253 -2.70 -12.50 -1.55
C TYR A 253 -2.90 -11.09 -1.00
N ASN A 254 -2.61 -10.05 -1.78
CA ASN A 254 -2.77 -8.67 -1.32
C ASN A 254 -4.24 -8.30 -1.09
N ILE A 255 -5.17 -8.86 -1.87
CA ILE A 255 -6.61 -8.71 -1.66
C ILE A 255 -7.02 -9.40 -0.35
N GLN A 256 -6.55 -10.63 -0.10
CA GLN A 256 -6.82 -11.35 1.14
C GLN A 256 -6.27 -10.61 2.37
N GLN A 257 -5.06 -10.09 2.29
CA GLN A 257 -4.47 -9.29 3.37
C GLN A 257 -5.29 -8.02 3.65
N GLN A 258 -5.76 -7.33 2.62
CA GLN A 258 -6.64 -6.18 2.78
C GLN A 258 -7.98 -6.55 3.43
N GLN A 259 -8.56 -7.70 3.07
CA GLN A 259 -9.78 -8.23 3.69
C GLN A 259 -9.54 -8.59 5.17
N GLN A 260 -8.42 -9.23 5.49
CA GLN A 260 -8.03 -9.58 6.86
C GLN A 260 -7.88 -8.33 7.73
N GLN A 261 -7.15 -7.31 7.25
CA GLN A 261 -7.00 -6.03 7.95
C GLN A 261 -8.37 -5.37 8.19
N GLN A 262 -9.25 -5.37 7.19
CA GLN A 262 -10.61 -4.85 7.36
C GLN A 262 -11.40 -5.60 8.44
N GLN A 263 -11.33 -6.94 8.46
CA GLN A 263 -12.00 -7.76 9.47
C GLN A 263 -11.44 -7.48 10.87
N GLN A 264 -10.12 -7.34 10.99
CA GLN A 264 -9.46 -6.97 12.25
C GLN A 264 -9.95 -5.61 12.75
N LEU A 265 -9.94 -4.56 11.92
CA LEU A 265 -10.44 -3.23 12.29
C LEU A 265 -11.93 -3.26 12.69
N THR A 266 -12.76 -3.96 11.92
CA THR A 266 -14.20 -4.13 12.16
C THR A 266 -14.44 -4.80 13.51
N SER A 267 -13.74 -5.91 13.77
CA SER A 267 -13.86 -6.65 15.03
C SER A 267 -13.36 -5.85 16.24
N LEU A 268 -12.29 -5.04 16.09
CA LEU A 268 -11.79 -4.18 17.17
C LEU A 268 -12.78 -3.06 17.50
N ARG A 269 -13.39 -2.45 16.48
CA ARG A 269 -14.48 -1.48 16.65
C ARG A 269 -15.67 -2.12 17.37
N ASP A 270 -16.06 -3.34 16.99
CA ASP A 270 -17.20 -4.04 17.58
C ASP A 270 -16.95 -4.41 19.04
N PHE A 271 -15.73 -4.83 19.37
CA PHE A 271 -15.28 -5.02 20.75
C PHE A 271 -15.44 -3.73 21.57
N PHE A 272 -14.91 -2.59 21.09
CA PHE A 272 -15.05 -1.32 21.80
C PHE A 272 -16.49 -0.83 21.89
N THR A 273 -17.30 -1.07 20.87
CA THR A 273 -18.73 -0.74 20.86
C THR A 273 -19.46 -1.54 21.92
N SER A 274 -19.19 -2.84 22.01
CA SER A 274 -19.78 -3.73 23.02
C SER A 274 -19.34 -3.32 24.44
N LEU A 275 -18.05 -3.02 24.62
CA LEU A 275 -17.48 -2.54 25.87
C LEU A 275 -18.13 -1.21 26.30
N LYS A 276 -18.31 -0.27 25.36
CA LYS A 276 -19.02 0.99 25.60
C LYS A 276 -20.45 0.73 26.05
N ASN A 277 -21.21 -0.09 25.34
CA ASN A 277 -22.62 -0.37 25.66
C ASN A 277 -22.80 -0.96 27.06
N GLN A 278 -21.92 -1.88 27.47
CA GLN A 278 -21.93 -2.40 28.85
C GLN A 278 -21.62 -1.31 29.89
N SER A 279 -20.77 -0.34 29.54
CA SER A 279 -20.43 0.77 30.44
C SER A 279 -21.51 1.87 30.48
N SER A 280 -22.18 2.15 29.36
CA SER A 280 -23.12 3.28 29.21
C SER A 280 -24.51 3.03 29.81
N TYR A 281 -25.00 1.78 29.86
CA TYR A 281 -26.23 1.42 30.59
C TYR A 281 -26.19 1.94 32.04
N TRP A 282 -25.01 1.88 32.67
CA TRP A 282 -24.83 2.35 34.03
C TRP A 282 -24.88 3.88 34.13
N TYR A 283 -24.32 4.62 33.17
CA TYR A 283 -24.27 6.09 33.25
C TYR A 283 -25.63 6.75 33.04
N GLY A 284 -26.43 6.23 32.10
CA GLY A 284 -27.79 6.72 31.86
C GLY A 284 -28.72 6.48 33.05
N HIS A 285 -28.58 5.34 33.73
CA HIS A 285 -29.44 4.98 34.87
C HIS A 285 -29.16 5.80 36.14
N PHE A 286 -27.93 6.33 36.31
CA PHE A 286 -27.52 7.05 37.53
C PHE A 286 -27.17 8.54 37.31
N GLY A 287 -27.47 9.11 36.14
CA GLY A 287 -27.38 10.56 35.90
C GLY A 287 -25.96 11.16 35.90
N HIS A 288 -24.95 10.39 35.49
CA HIS A 288 -23.55 10.79 35.60
C HIS A 288 -22.83 11.01 34.26
N ARG A 289 -21.84 11.92 34.19
CA ARG A 289 -21.05 12.24 32.97
C ARG A 289 -20.14 11.10 32.47
N ASP A 290 -20.41 10.56 31.29
CA ASP A 290 -19.71 9.41 30.69
C ASP A 290 -18.35 9.75 30.03
N ASN A 291 -17.36 10.15 30.83
CA ASN A 291 -16.03 10.48 30.30
C ASN A 291 -15.30 9.26 29.69
N LYS A 292 -15.49 8.05 30.23
CA LYS A 292 -14.85 6.84 29.68
C LYS A 292 -15.47 6.46 28.34
N GLY A 293 -16.79 6.47 28.26
CA GLY A 293 -17.54 6.23 27.02
C GLY A 293 -17.27 7.30 25.99
N PHE A 294 -16.98 8.55 26.37
CA PHE A 294 -16.48 9.58 25.45
C PHE A 294 -15.17 9.15 24.77
N TYR A 295 -14.15 8.73 25.54
CA TYR A 295 -12.89 8.26 24.96
C TYR A 295 -13.03 7.00 24.10
N ILE A 296 -13.82 6.03 24.57
CA ILE A 296 -14.12 4.82 23.77
C ILE A 296 -14.84 5.23 22.47
N SER A 297 -15.74 6.22 22.52
CA SER A 297 -16.42 6.73 21.32
C SER A 297 -15.47 7.38 20.34
N ASN A 298 -14.47 8.14 20.80
CA ASN A 298 -13.47 8.74 19.91
C ASN A 298 -12.67 7.66 19.17
N VAL A 299 -12.28 6.58 19.86
CA VAL A 299 -11.61 5.44 19.21
C VAL A 299 -12.55 4.73 18.23
N ILE A 300 -13.81 4.49 18.59
CA ILE A 300 -14.82 3.92 17.67
C ILE A 300 -14.99 4.79 16.43
N THR A 301 -15.08 6.11 16.59
CA THR A 301 -15.18 7.07 15.46
C THR A 301 -13.94 7.02 14.59
N TYR A 302 -12.75 7.00 15.18
CA TYR A 302 -11.50 6.85 14.42
C TYR A 302 -11.48 5.54 13.62
N LEU A 303 -11.84 4.41 14.24
CA LEU A 303 -11.91 3.12 13.56
C LEU A 303 -12.98 3.10 12.47
N ASN A 304 -14.15 3.73 12.69
CA ASN A 304 -15.17 3.91 11.65
C ASN A 304 -14.64 4.71 10.47
N THR A 305 -13.93 5.81 10.72
CA THR A 305 -13.26 6.57 9.65
C THR A 305 -12.27 5.71 8.90
N CYS A 306 -11.45 4.90 9.59
CA CYS A 306 -10.51 3.98 8.97
C CYS A 306 -11.21 2.92 8.09
N ILE A 307 -12.26 2.28 8.63
CA ILE A 307 -13.09 1.27 7.96
C ILE A 307 -13.78 1.85 6.72
N ASN A 308 -14.39 3.03 6.86
CA ASN A 308 -15.15 3.70 5.80
C ASN A 308 -14.25 4.33 4.74
N ASN A 309 -13.01 4.72 5.09
CA ASN A 309 -12.04 5.33 4.19
C ASN A 309 -10.93 4.38 3.76
N TYR A 310 -11.05 3.08 4.05
CA TYR A 310 -10.16 2.09 3.47
C TYR A 310 -8.70 2.27 3.92
N TYR A 311 -8.52 2.89 5.09
CA TYR A 311 -7.23 3.22 5.70
C TYR A 311 -6.91 2.25 6.83
N TYR A 312 -5.77 1.57 6.75
CA TYR A 312 -5.35 0.56 7.73
C TYR A 312 -4.16 1.08 8.54
N PRO A 313 -4.37 1.47 9.82
CA PRO A 313 -3.28 1.85 10.71
C PRO A 313 -2.29 0.70 10.92
N SER A 314 -1.06 1.01 11.30
CA SER A 314 -0.08 -0.01 11.68
C SER A 314 -0.55 -0.80 12.90
N GLU A 315 -0.09 -2.04 13.03
CA GLU A 315 -0.38 -2.88 14.21
C GLU A 315 0.01 -2.16 15.52
N ALA A 316 1.13 -1.45 15.54
CA ALA A 316 1.55 -0.64 16.69
C ALA A 316 0.49 0.38 17.09
N LYS A 317 -0.13 1.09 16.13
CA LYS A 317 -1.20 2.05 16.42
C LYS A 317 -2.46 1.36 16.97
N LEU A 318 -2.80 0.17 16.47
CA LEU A 318 -3.94 -0.61 16.97
C LEU A 318 -3.68 -1.13 18.39
N ILE A 319 -2.45 -1.56 18.68
CA ILE A 319 -1.98 -1.94 20.02
C ILE A 319 -2.09 -0.76 20.98
N ASP A 320 -1.57 0.41 20.60
CA ASP A 320 -1.64 1.62 21.42
C ASP A 320 -3.09 2.01 21.75
N LEU A 321 -4.00 1.95 20.77
CA LEU A 321 -5.42 2.23 20.99
C LEU A 321 -6.05 1.24 21.97
N PHE A 322 -5.77 -0.05 21.80
CA PHE A 322 -6.27 -1.10 22.68
C PHE A 322 -5.76 -0.96 24.11
N GLU A 323 -4.46 -0.78 24.30
CA GLU A 323 -3.87 -0.58 25.62
C GLU A 323 -4.39 0.68 26.30
N CYS A 324 -4.53 1.79 25.56
CA CYS A 324 -5.11 3.04 26.08
C CYS A 324 -6.53 2.82 26.59
N ILE A 325 -7.39 2.13 25.83
CA ILE A 325 -8.76 1.84 26.27
C ILE A 325 -8.77 0.90 27.49
N LEU A 326 -7.91 -0.12 27.56
CA LEU A 326 -7.86 -0.99 28.73
C LEU A 326 -7.39 -0.24 29.99
N ARG A 327 -6.44 0.69 29.88
CA ARG A 327 -5.94 1.52 31.00
C ARG A 327 -7.01 2.39 31.64
N ILE A 328 -8.04 2.81 30.90
CA ILE A 328 -9.12 3.64 31.45
C ILE A 328 -10.22 2.84 32.17
N LEU A 329 -10.30 1.52 31.94
CA LEU A 329 -11.32 0.68 32.58
C LEU A 329 -11.25 0.66 34.12
N PRO A 330 -10.09 0.46 34.78
CA PRO A 330 -10.00 0.42 36.24
C PRO A 330 -10.13 1.78 36.92
N ILE A 331 -10.18 2.90 36.18
CA ILE A 331 -10.22 4.24 36.77
C ILE A 331 -11.53 4.44 37.57
N VAL A 332 -11.45 4.55 38.90
CA VAL A 332 -12.62 4.79 39.76
C VAL A 332 -13.04 6.27 39.65
N ARG A 333 -14.34 6.54 39.57
CA ARG A 333 -14.83 7.94 39.56
C ARG A 333 -14.62 8.61 40.91
N SER A 334 -14.28 9.90 40.87
CA SER A 334 -14.53 10.79 42.00
C SER A 334 -16.01 11.15 42.05
N SER A 335 -16.71 10.81 43.13
CA SER A 335 -17.58 11.82 43.75
C SER A 335 -16.69 12.99 44.21
N ASN A 336 -17.24 14.14 44.56
CA ASN A 336 -16.42 15.31 44.99
C ASN A 336 -15.42 15.01 46.15
N THR A 337 -15.51 13.83 46.76
CA THR A 337 -14.51 13.20 47.61
C THR A 337 -13.70 12.16 46.83
N ALA A 338 -12.44 12.50 46.51
CA ALA A 338 -11.45 11.47 46.16
C ALA A 338 -11.33 10.47 47.32
N PRO A 339 -11.34 9.15 47.10
CA PRO A 339 -11.23 8.21 48.19
C PRO A 339 -9.84 8.36 48.82
N ARG A 340 -9.80 8.70 50.11
CA ARG A 340 -8.57 9.11 50.81
C ARG A 340 -7.55 7.98 50.99
N ASN A 341 -7.94 6.72 50.75
CA ASN A 341 -7.14 5.51 50.97
C ASN A 341 -7.42 4.47 49.87
N LEU A 342 -7.20 4.82 48.60
CA LEU A 342 -7.22 3.80 47.55
C LEU A 342 -5.95 2.95 47.69
N SER A 343 -6.13 1.65 47.84
CA SER A 343 -5.05 0.68 47.69
C SER A 343 -5.53 -0.40 46.73
N ILE A 344 -4.60 -1.06 46.04
CA ILE A 344 -4.92 -2.21 45.20
C ILE A 344 -5.68 -3.31 45.98
N ASN A 345 -5.51 -3.34 47.31
CA ASN A 345 -6.13 -4.30 48.20
C ASN A 345 -7.52 -3.91 48.71
N THR A 346 -7.96 -2.66 48.50
CA THR A 346 -9.19 -2.09 49.07
C THR A 346 -10.16 -1.54 48.02
N ILE A 347 -9.80 -1.55 46.74
CA ILE A 347 -10.59 -0.95 45.68
C ILE A 347 -11.48 -1.98 44.96
N ASP A 348 -12.76 -1.66 44.82
CA ASP A 348 -13.72 -2.49 44.09
C ASP A 348 -13.55 -2.37 42.58
N MET A 349 -13.82 -3.46 41.87
CA MET A 349 -13.81 -3.50 40.41
C MET A 349 -14.85 -2.55 39.83
N THR A 350 -14.42 -1.64 38.95
CA THR A 350 -15.34 -0.73 38.27
C THR A 350 -16.33 -1.50 37.38
N LYS A 351 -17.50 -0.90 37.12
CA LYS A 351 -18.48 -1.49 36.19
C LYS A 351 -17.93 -1.61 34.76
N SER A 352 -17.11 -0.66 34.31
CA SER A 352 -16.42 -0.75 33.02
C SER A 352 -15.43 -1.93 32.96
N ALA A 353 -14.67 -2.16 34.04
CA ALA A 353 -13.80 -3.32 34.16
C ALA A 353 -14.60 -4.63 34.24
N LYS A 354 -15.74 -4.67 34.97
CA LYS A 354 -16.68 -5.80 34.97
C LYS A 354 -17.17 -6.12 33.56
N GLY A 355 -17.48 -5.09 32.76
CA GLY A 355 -17.94 -5.23 31.38
C GLY A 355 -16.98 -6.02 30.50
N LEU A 356 -15.66 -5.85 30.67
CA LEU A 356 -14.65 -6.59 29.90
C LEU A 356 -14.80 -8.11 30.00
N PHE A 357 -15.15 -8.63 31.18
CA PHE A 357 -15.28 -10.06 31.44
C PHE A 357 -16.65 -10.63 31.02
N ASN A 358 -17.59 -9.79 30.59
CA ASN A 358 -18.91 -10.20 30.11
C ASN A 358 -18.79 -10.93 28.76
N LEU A 359 -19.56 -12.01 28.57
CA LEU A 359 -19.61 -12.76 27.31
C LEU A 359 -20.05 -11.91 26.11
N ALA A 360 -20.85 -10.87 26.34
CA ALA A 360 -21.28 -9.93 25.30
C ALA A 360 -20.15 -8.99 24.82
N VAL A 361 -19.05 -8.88 25.57
CA VAL A 361 -17.89 -8.03 25.23
C VAL A 361 -16.68 -8.87 24.87
N THR A 362 -16.49 -9.99 25.57
CA THR A 362 -15.43 -10.95 25.28
C THR A 362 -16.09 -12.33 25.17
N PRO A 363 -16.51 -12.79 23.99
CA PRO A 363 -17.08 -14.12 23.81
C PRO A 363 -16.02 -15.21 24.03
N GLN A 364 -16.46 -16.48 24.02
CA GLN A 364 -15.52 -17.61 24.07
C GLN A 364 -14.69 -17.72 22.79
N GLU A 365 -15.32 -17.44 21.65
CA GLU A 365 -14.65 -17.33 20.36
C GLU A 365 -13.71 -16.12 20.32
N LYS A 366 -12.68 -16.23 19.48
CA LYS A 366 -11.72 -15.14 19.26
C LYS A 366 -12.28 -14.11 18.28
N TYR A 367 -12.07 -12.83 18.58
CA TYR A 367 -12.23 -11.78 17.59
C TYR A 367 -11.09 -11.83 16.57
N ALA A 368 -11.36 -11.36 15.34
CA ALA A 368 -10.34 -11.30 14.29
C ALA A 368 -9.12 -10.44 14.69
N PHE A 369 -9.32 -9.35 15.44
CA PHE A 369 -8.21 -8.50 15.89
C PHE A 369 -7.23 -9.22 16.84
N GLU A 370 -7.63 -10.34 17.47
CA GLU A 370 -6.77 -11.10 18.38
C GLU A 370 -5.66 -11.88 17.65
N GLU A 371 -5.66 -11.89 16.31
CA GLU A 371 -4.53 -12.35 15.50
C GLU A 371 -3.34 -11.39 15.56
N ILE A 372 -3.59 -10.11 15.88
CA ILE A 372 -2.53 -9.11 16.05
C ILE A 372 -1.78 -9.43 17.35
N PRO A 373 -0.44 -9.58 17.32
CA PRO A 373 0.35 -9.81 18.51
C PRO A 373 0.04 -8.78 19.61
N LYS A 374 -0.07 -9.24 20.87
CA LYS A 374 -0.41 -8.46 22.08
C LYS A 374 -1.88 -8.06 22.27
N LEU A 375 -2.77 -8.27 21.29
CA LEU A 375 -4.20 -7.97 21.44
C LEU A 375 -5.06 -9.14 21.97
N ASP A 376 -4.45 -10.30 22.26
CA ASP A 376 -5.18 -11.49 22.69
C ASP A 376 -5.93 -11.31 24.03
N LEU A 377 -7.17 -11.81 24.07
CA LEU A 377 -8.07 -11.76 25.22
C LEU A 377 -8.18 -13.11 25.97
N LYS A 378 -7.30 -14.09 25.71
CA LYS A 378 -7.31 -15.39 26.41
C LYS A 378 -7.22 -15.22 27.92
N TRP A 379 -6.45 -14.24 28.39
CA TRP A 379 -6.35 -13.93 29.82
C TRP A 379 -7.68 -13.45 30.42
N VAL A 380 -8.51 -12.70 29.68
CA VAL A 380 -9.86 -12.30 30.11
C VAL A 380 -10.76 -13.53 30.21
N ARG A 381 -10.71 -14.42 29.21
CA ARG A 381 -11.51 -15.65 29.20
C ARG A 381 -11.15 -16.55 30.38
N ASN A 382 -9.86 -16.75 30.63
CA ASN A 382 -9.36 -17.54 31.77
C ASN A 382 -9.78 -16.94 33.12
N ALA A 383 -9.77 -15.61 33.22
CA ALA A 383 -10.13 -14.88 34.43
C ALA A 383 -11.64 -14.90 34.75
N ARG A 384 -12.51 -15.30 33.80
CA ARG A 384 -13.97 -15.20 33.96
C ARG A 384 -14.53 -16.00 35.15
N ASN A 385 -13.88 -17.10 35.51
CA ASN A 385 -14.29 -17.97 36.61
C ASN A 385 -13.86 -17.46 37.99
N PHE A 386 -13.02 -16.42 38.05
CA PHE A 386 -12.63 -15.81 39.31
C PHE A 386 -13.75 -14.91 39.85
N ASN A 387 -13.72 -14.66 41.16
CA ASN A 387 -14.53 -13.60 41.76
C ASN A 387 -14.08 -12.22 41.24
N ASP A 388 -14.87 -11.18 41.54
CA ASP A 388 -14.60 -9.83 41.03
C ASP A 388 -13.21 -9.30 41.41
N ARG A 389 -12.72 -9.65 42.61
CA ARG A 389 -11.37 -9.26 43.05
C ARG A 389 -10.27 -9.94 42.23
N GLY A 390 -10.39 -11.24 41.98
CA GLY A 390 -9.45 -12.00 41.15
C GLY A 390 -9.42 -11.49 39.71
N LYS A 391 -10.59 -11.25 39.11
CA LYS A 391 -10.72 -10.62 37.79
C LYS A 391 -10.01 -9.27 37.74
N TYR A 392 -10.23 -8.45 38.75
CA TYR A 392 -9.67 -7.10 38.78
C TYR A 392 -8.16 -7.09 38.95
N ASN A 393 -7.62 -7.94 39.83
CA ASN A 393 -6.18 -8.13 39.98
C ASN A 393 -5.53 -8.54 38.65
N ILE A 394 -6.13 -9.48 37.92
CA ILE A 394 -5.61 -9.90 36.61
C ILE A 394 -5.61 -8.74 35.60
N LEU A 395 -6.68 -7.94 35.54
CA LEU A 395 -6.72 -6.74 34.69
C LEU A 395 -5.62 -5.74 35.06
N LEU A 396 -5.42 -5.49 36.35
CA LEU A 396 -4.39 -4.56 36.83
C LEU A 396 -2.98 -5.06 36.54
N THR A 397 -2.70 -6.36 36.72
CA THR A 397 -1.44 -6.98 36.31
C THR A 397 -1.22 -6.82 34.81
N LYS A 398 -2.25 -7.06 33.99
CA LYS A 398 -2.14 -6.90 32.54
C LYS A 398 -1.83 -5.46 32.14
N ILE A 399 -2.46 -4.49 32.80
CA ILE A 399 -2.17 -3.06 32.58
C ILE A 399 -0.73 -2.70 32.94
N ALA A 400 -0.16 -3.32 33.98
CA ALA A 400 1.24 -3.12 34.35
C ALA A 400 2.21 -3.57 33.24
N GLU A 401 1.88 -4.65 32.53
CA GLU A 401 2.69 -5.16 31.41
C GLU A 401 2.72 -4.21 30.20
N PHE A 402 1.67 -3.41 30.01
CA PHE A 402 1.58 -2.42 28.92
C PHE A 402 2.48 -1.21 29.18
N THR A 403 2.93 -1.02 30.42
CA THR A 403 3.74 0.13 30.84
C THR A 403 5.20 -0.24 30.98
N ALA A 404 6.11 0.64 30.54
CA ALA A 404 7.55 0.36 30.58
C ALA A 404 8.05 0.12 32.03
N PRO A 405 9.11 -0.69 32.25
CA PRO A 405 9.57 -1.08 33.59
C PRO A 405 9.88 0.09 34.54
N TYR A 406 10.32 1.23 34.00
CA TYR A 406 10.59 2.46 34.76
C TYR A 406 9.32 3.23 35.18
N ASP A 407 8.18 2.90 34.58
CA ASP A 407 6.85 3.46 34.88
C ASP A 407 6.00 2.54 35.76
N ILE A 408 6.36 1.25 35.92
CA ILE A 408 5.65 0.27 36.76
C ILE A 408 5.53 0.74 38.21
N ASN A 409 6.61 1.33 38.75
CA ASN A 409 6.65 1.89 40.12
C ASN A 409 5.98 3.26 40.24
N LYS A 410 5.51 3.85 39.13
CA LYS A 410 4.80 5.13 39.11
C LYS A 410 3.32 4.95 38.83
N ILE A 411 2.93 4.15 37.83
CA ILE A 411 1.58 4.15 37.30
C ILE A 411 0.56 3.55 38.29
N LEU A 412 0.72 2.28 38.72
CA LEU A 412 -0.17 1.60 39.67
C LEU A 412 -0.25 2.26 41.05
N PRO A 413 0.87 2.75 41.62
CA PRO A 413 0.81 3.60 42.80
C PRO A 413 0.12 4.94 42.54
N ASN A 414 0.47 5.68 41.46
CA ASN A 414 -0.16 6.98 41.12
C ASN A 414 -1.65 6.88 40.77
N PHE A 415 -2.15 5.71 40.35
CA PHE A 415 -3.58 5.44 40.20
C PHE A 415 -4.34 5.66 41.52
N TYR A 416 -3.68 5.43 42.66
CA TYR A 416 -4.31 5.20 43.95
C TYR A 416 -3.66 5.95 45.13
N THR A 417 -2.55 6.69 44.94
CA THR A 417 -1.87 7.44 46.01
C THR A 417 -2.44 8.84 46.27
N ASP A 418 -2.79 9.61 45.23
CA ASP A 418 -3.42 10.93 45.39
C ASP A 418 -4.21 11.42 44.16
N LYS A 419 -4.90 12.57 44.31
CA LYS A 419 -5.73 13.21 43.28
C LYS A 419 -4.92 13.64 42.04
N GLY A 420 -3.62 13.94 42.17
CA GLY A 420 -2.75 14.43 41.09
C GLY A 420 -2.32 13.33 40.13
N GLY A 421 -1.88 12.18 40.67
CA GLY A 421 -1.52 10.99 39.89
C GLY A 421 -2.68 10.45 39.04
N TYR A 422 -3.90 10.50 39.61
CA TYR A 422 -5.15 10.15 38.95
C TYR A 422 -5.43 10.99 37.68
N TYR A 423 -5.29 12.33 37.75
CA TYR A 423 -5.58 13.20 36.60
C TYR A 423 -4.49 13.18 35.53
N GLU A 424 -3.22 13.02 35.90
CA GLU A 424 -2.14 12.85 34.93
C GLU A 424 -2.35 11.62 34.04
N LEU A 425 -2.83 10.53 34.62
CA LEU A 425 -3.03 9.30 33.88
C LEU A 425 -4.26 9.37 32.97
N VAL A 426 -5.36 10.00 33.40
CA VAL A 426 -6.48 10.33 32.49
C VAL A 426 -5.96 11.15 31.31
N LYS A 427 -5.08 12.13 31.55
CA LYS A 427 -4.45 12.94 30.49
C LYS A 427 -3.53 12.11 29.58
N LYS A 428 -2.73 11.19 30.11
CA LYS A 428 -1.80 10.33 29.36
C LYS A 428 -2.47 9.18 28.60
N ALA A 429 -3.58 8.64 29.11
CA ALA A 429 -4.37 7.58 28.47
C ALA A 429 -5.39 8.12 27.46
N THR A 430 -5.54 9.45 27.39
CA THR A 430 -6.33 10.12 26.36
C THR A 430 -5.48 10.22 25.09
N PRO A 431 -5.92 9.68 23.95
CA PRO A 431 -5.23 9.92 22.69
C PRO A 431 -5.29 11.41 22.35
N THR A 432 -4.13 12.03 22.08
CA THR A 432 -4.03 13.33 21.40
C THR A 432 -4.32 13.19 19.92
#